data_AF-A0A7V9FPT6-F1
#
_entry.id   AF-A0A7V9FPT6-F1
#
_cell.length_a   1.000
_cell.length_b   1.000
_cell.length_c   1.000
_cell.angle_alpha   90.00
_cell.angle_beta   90.00
_cell.angle_gamma   90.00
#
_symmetry.space_group_name_H-M   'P 1'
#
loop_
_entity.id
_entity.type
_entity.pdbx_description
1 polymer ?
#
loop_
_entity_poly.entity_id
_entity_poly.type
_entity_poly.pdbx_seq_one_letter_code
_entity_poly.pdbx_strand_id
1 'polypeptide(L)' 'MDDESRRSRTRSFLVGAAVGASAAIAAARRLRPRDRRRVTPAGLAAFEDAPCYRELVERERAAP' A
#
# COMPACT_ATOMS: atom_id res chain seq x y z
N MET A 1 -8.05 21.68 -38.66
CA MET A 1 -7.95 22.00 -37.22
C MET A 1 -8.41 20.84 -36.31
N ASP A 2 -8.96 19.77 -36.88
CA ASP A 2 -9.54 18.64 -36.13
C ASP A 2 -8.53 17.64 -35.53
N ASP A 3 -7.39 17.44 -36.19
CA ASP A 3 -6.37 16.47 -35.75
C ASP A 3 -5.70 16.89 -34.43
N GLU A 4 -5.38 18.18 -34.31
CA GLU A 4 -4.81 18.78 -33.09
C GLU A 4 -5.77 18.66 -31.90
N SER A 5 -7.08 18.85 -32.15
CA SER A 5 -8.15 18.73 -31.14
C SER A 5 -8.37 17.29 -30.70
N ARG A 6 -8.20 16.32 -31.60
CA ARG A 6 -8.31 14.90 -31.29
C ARG A 6 -7.11 14.41 -30.48
N ARG A 7 -5.90 14.86 -30.83
CA ARG A 7 -4.64 14.55 -30.14
C ARG A 7 -4.56 15.15 -28.74
N SER A 8 -5.09 16.36 -28.53
CA SER A 8 -5.14 16.97 -27.19
C SER A 8 -6.06 16.18 -26.25
N ARG A 9 -7.22 15.73 -26.76
CA ARG A 9 -8.19 14.95 -26.00
C ARG A 9 -7.65 13.57 -25.60
N THR A 10 -7.00 12.85 -26.52
CA THR A 10 -6.38 11.56 -26.20
C THR A 10 -5.26 11.70 -25.17
N ARG A 11 -4.47 12.77 -25.23
CA ARG A 11 -3.43 13.07 -24.23
C ARG A 11 -4.03 13.27 -22.84
N SER A 12 -5.13 14.01 -22.72
CA SER A 12 -5.81 14.21 -21.42
C SER A 12 -6.34 12.90 -20.84
N PHE A 13 -6.88 12.00 -21.66
CA PHE A 13 -7.31 10.67 -21.20
C PHE A 13 -6.14 9.83 -20.71
N LEU A 14 -5.00 9.84 -21.41
CA LEU A 14 -3.80 9.11 -20.99
C LEU A 14 -3.26 9.63 -19.66
N VAL A 15 -3.24 10.96 -19.47
CA VAL A 15 -2.83 11.58 -18.20
C VAL A 15 -3.79 11.18 -17.08
N GLY A 16 -5.10 11.29 -17.31
CA GLY A 16 -6.11 10.87 -16.32
C GLY A 16 -5.99 9.39 -15.95
N ALA A 17 -5.79 8.51 -16.94
CA ALA A 17 -5.59 7.08 -16.71
C ALA A 17 -4.30 6.79 -15.92
N ALA A 18 -3.19 7.47 -16.23
CA ALA A 18 -1.93 7.32 -15.51
C ALA A 18 -2.05 7.76 -14.04
N VAL A 19 -2.72 8.89 -13.79
CA VAL A 19 -2.98 9.38 -12.43
C VAL A 19 -3.89 8.43 -11.66
N GLY A 20 -4.99 7.96 -12.28
CA GLY A 20 -5.91 7.00 -11.68
C GLY A 20 -5.23 5.67 -11.35
N ALA A 21 -4.44 5.12 -12.27
CA ALA A 21 -3.67 3.90 -12.04
C ALA A 21 -2.65 4.07 -10.91
N SER A 22 -1.96 5.20 -10.86
CA SER A 22 -1.00 5.51 -9.79
C SER A 22 -1.67 5.60 -8.43
N ALA A 23 -2.83 6.26 -8.36
CA ALA A 23 -3.63 6.35 -7.13
C ALA A 23 -4.13 4.97 -6.67
N ALA A 24 -4.64 4.16 -7.59
CA ALA A 24 -5.07 2.78 -7.30
C ALA A 24 -3.90 1.93 -6.77
N ILE A 25 -2.72 2.00 -7.40
CA ILE A 25 -1.52 1.29 -6.95
C ILE A 25 -1.08 1.79 -5.56
N ALA A 26 -1.10 3.11 -5.32
CA ALA A 26 -0.75 3.68 -4.02
C ALA A 26 -1.72 3.25 -2.91
N ALA A 27 -3.02 3.24 -3.19
CA ALA A 27 -4.04 2.76 -2.26
C ALA A 27 -3.88 1.26 -1.97
N ALA A 28 -3.67 0.44 -3.02
CA ALA A 28 -3.40 -0.98 -2.88
C ALA A 28 -2.14 -1.25 -2.05
N ARG A 29 -1.07 -0.44 -2.22
CA ARG A 29 0.16 -0.54 -1.40
C ARG A 29 -0.04 -0.11 0.05
N ARG A 30 -1.00 0.77 0.35
CA ARG A 30 -1.36 1.18 1.72
C ARG A 30 -2.18 0.10 2.41
N LEU A 31 -3.13 -0.50 1.71
CA LEU A 31 -3.97 -1.59 2.20
C LEU A 31 -3.19 -2.88 2.38
N ARG A 32 -2.23 -3.16 1.48
CA ARG A 32 -1.41 -4.34 1.63
C ARG A 32 -0.64 -4.25 2.96
N PRO A 33 -0.84 -5.18 3.90
CA PRO A 33 -0.08 -5.22 5.13
C PRO A 33 1.38 -5.27 4.72
N ARG A 34 2.08 -4.17 4.93
CA ARG A 34 3.49 -4.09 4.62
C ARG A 34 4.10 -5.08 5.58
N ASP A 35 4.67 -6.16 5.06
CA ASP A 35 5.51 -7.11 5.81
C ASP A 35 6.78 -6.37 6.24
N ARG A 36 6.58 -5.34 7.08
CA ARG A 36 7.60 -4.68 7.85
C ARG A 36 7.98 -5.76 8.84
N ARG A 37 8.96 -6.57 8.44
CA ARG A 37 9.73 -7.43 9.34
C ARG A 37 10.04 -6.57 10.55
N ARG A 38 9.28 -6.75 11.63
CA ARG A 38 9.40 -5.93 12.84
C ARG A 38 10.84 -6.13 13.29
N VAL A 39 11.62 -5.05 13.27
CA VAL A 39 12.98 -5.10 13.79
C VAL A 39 12.83 -4.91 15.28
N THR A 40 12.80 -6.02 16.01
CA THR A 40 12.65 -6.00 17.46
C THR A 40 13.97 -5.47 18.05
N PRO A 41 13.94 -4.36 18.80
CA PRO A 41 15.15 -3.82 19.41
C PRO A 41 15.81 -4.86 20.33
N ALA A 42 17.14 -4.84 20.38
CA ALA A 42 17.89 -5.73 21.27
C ALA A 42 17.41 -5.58 22.72
N GLY A 43 17.13 -6.71 23.38
CA GLY A 43 16.61 -6.74 24.75
C GLY A 43 15.09 -6.83 24.87
N LEU A 44 14.33 -6.58 23.80
CA LEU A 44 12.86 -6.75 23.79
C LEU A 44 12.39 -8.06 23.16
N ALA A 45 13.32 -8.84 22.58
CA ALA A 45 13.01 -10.14 21.97
C ALA A 45 12.38 -11.14 22.96
N ALA A 46 12.78 -11.09 24.24
CA ALA A 46 12.22 -11.99 25.26
C ALA A 46 10.71 -11.76 25.52
N PHE A 47 10.19 -10.57 25.23
CA PHE A 47 8.77 -10.26 25.40
C PHE A 47 7.92 -10.71 24.20
N GLU A 48 8.55 -11.14 23.10
CA GLU A 48 7.82 -11.64 21.94
C GLU A 48 7.19 -13.01 22.18
N ASP A 49 7.74 -13.77 23.14
CA ASP A 49 7.18 -15.04 23.59
C ASP A 49 5.99 -14.85 24.55
N ALA A 50 5.72 -13.62 25.00
CA ALA A 50 4.59 -13.36 25.88
C ALA A 50 3.27 -13.66 25.16
N PRO A 51 2.31 -14.35 25.81
CA PRO A 51 1.05 -14.75 25.18
C PRO A 51 0.24 -13.53 24.72
N CYS A 52 0.24 -12.44 25.49
CA CYS A 52 -0.44 -11.20 25.13
C CYS A 52 0.15 -10.54 23.87
N TYR A 53 1.46 -10.66 23.64
CA TYR A 53 2.10 -10.13 22.43
C TYR A 53 1.74 -10.98 21.22
N ARG A 54 1.75 -12.31 21.36
CA ARG A 54 1.35 -13.23 20.28
C ARG A 54 -0.08 -13.00 19.82
N GLU A 55 -1.03 -12.86 20.75
CA GLU A 55 -2.42 -12.56 20.43
C GLU A 55 -2.56 -11.24 19.67
N LEU A 56 -1.82 -10.21 20.07
CA LEU A 56 -1.82 -8.91 19.38
C LEU A 56 -1.31 -9.05 17.93
N VAL A 57 -0.19 -9.76 17.75
CA VAL A 57 0.42 -10.00 16.42
C VAL A 57 -0.52 -10.82 15.53
N GLU A 58 -1.19 -11.82 16.08
CA GLU A 58 -2.17 -12.64 15.35
C GLU A 58 -3.37 -11.80 14.90
N ARG A 59 -3.90 -10.91 15.76
CA ARG A 59 -4.99 -9.98 15.41
C ARG A 59 -4.59 -9.00 14.31
N GLU A 60 -3.38 -8.45 14.36
CA GLU A 60 -2.88 -7.56 13.30
C GLU A 60 -2.71 -8.29 11.96
N ARG A 61 -2.28 -9.55 11.97
CA ARG A 61 -2.16 -10.37 10.75
C ARG A 61 -3.52 -10.75 10.16
N ALA A 62 -4.54 -10.89 11.01
CA ALA A 62 -5.91 -11.18 10.61
C ALA A 62 -6.70 -9.92 10.18
N ALA A 63 -6.16 -8.72 10.42
CA ALA A 63 -6.79 -7.47 9.98
C ALA A 63 -6.70 -7.33 8.45
N PRO A 64 -7.79 -6.92 7.78
CA PRO A 64 -7.89 -6.85 6.32
C PRO A 64 -7.05 -5.73 5.68
#